data_AF-A0A417Y1H6-F1
#
_entry.id   AF-A0A417Y1H6-F1
#
_cell.length_a   1.000
_cell.length_b   1.000
_cell.length_c   1.000
_cell.angle_alpha   90.00
_cell.angle_beta   90.00
_cell.angle_gamma   90.00
#
_symmetry.space_group_name_H-M   'P 1'
#
loop_
_entity.id
_entity.type
_entity.pdbx_description
1 polymer ?
#
loop_
_entity_poly.entity_id
_entity_poly.type
_entity_poly.pdbx_seq_one_letter_code
_entity_poly.pdbx_strand_id
1 'polypeptide(L)'
;MTPTTRASRAAVLCAAVLAGVHLLGAALATGDPAESGTSLLLGSVLLAAAVGMARGNRFGARLTAVVVCVLDLVAVALVVTVGPPGEGREPFDLSHAAITILAATIVALVVVDGRLRARSREPDPAPPYAL
;
A
#
# COMPACT_ATOMS: atom_id res chain seq x y z
N MET A 1 10.67 14.11 16.99
CA MET A 1 10.49 13.33 15.74
C MET A 1 10.89 11.88 16.03
N THR A 2 9.97 10.91 15.94
CA THR A 2 10.36 9.48 16.11
C THR A 2 11.33 9.08 15.01
N PRO A 3 12.44 8.39 15.32
CA PRO A 3 13.42 7.98 14.33
C PRO A 3 12.76 7.14 13.22
N THR A 4 13.24 7.33 11.99
CA THR A 4 12.79 6.53 10.84
C THR A 4 13.40 5.13 10.96
N THR A 5 12.56 4.11 11.10
CA THR A 5 13.03 2.71 11.11
C THR A 5 13.38 2.27 9.69
N ARG A 6 14.26 1.27 9.54
CA ARG A 6 14.58 0.68 8.23
C ARG A 6 13.32 0.11 7.55
N ALA A 7 12.40 -0.46 8.32
CA ALA A 7 11.10 -0.94 7.84
C ALA A 7 10.24 0.18 7.25
N SER A 8 10.23 1.36 7.87
CA SER A 8 9.51 2.53 7.34
C SER A 8 10.10 3.05 6.03
N ARG A 9 11.42 2.97 5.84
CA ARG A 9 12.06 3.36 4.56
C ARG A 9 11.76 2.35 3.45
N ALA A 10 11.80 1.05 3.79
CA ALA A 10 11.41 -0.01 2.86
C ALA A 10 9.93 0.13 2.43
N ALA A 11 9.02 0.41 3.37
CA ALA A 11 7.61 0.63 3.05
C ALA A 11 7.38 1.80 2.09
N VAL A 12 8.13 2.91 2.26
CA VAL A 12 8.07 4.06 1.35
C VAL A 12 8.56 3.69 -0.05
N LEU A 13 9.67 2.96 -0.15
CA LEU A 13 10.20 2.52 -1.45
C LEU A 13 9.23 1.58 -2.15
N CYS A 14 8.69 0.58 -1.45
CA CYS A 14 7.70 -0.33 -2.02
C CYS A 14 6.43 0.41 -2.47
N ALA A 15 5.93 1.37 -1.67
CA ALA A 15 4.77 2.19 -2.05
C ALA A 15 5.05 3.07 -3.28
N ALA A 16 6.25 3.65 -3.39
CA ALA A 16 6.65 4.42 -4.56
C ALA A 16 6.77 3.56 -5.82
N VAL A 17 7.32 2.34 -5.69
CA VAL A 17 7.38 1.37 -6.80
C VAL A 17 5.97 0.96 -7.23
N LEU A 18 5.08 0.65 -6.29
CA LEU A 18 3.69 0.30 -6.60
C LEU A 18 2.95 1.45 -7.30
N ALA A 19 3.14 2.68 -6.83
CA ALA A 19 2.62 3.88 -7.50
C ALA A 19 3.12 4.00 -8.94
N GLY A 20 4.42 3.75 -9.16
CA GLY A 20 5.04 3.75 -10.48
C GLY A 20 4.44 2.70 -11.43
N VAL A 21 4.17 1.49 -10.92
CA VAL A 21 3.51 0.42 -11.70
C VAL A 21 2.12 0.84 -12.13
N HIS A 22 1.31 1.39 -11.22
CA HIS A 22 -0.04 1.89 -11.54
C HIS A 22 -0.03 3.04 -12.56
N LEU A 23 0.89 4.00 -12.41
CA LEU A 23 1.04 5.11 -13.36
C LEU A 23 1.54 4.66 -14.74
N LEU A 24 2.45 3.68 -14.79
CA LEU A 24 2.91 3.08 -16.04
C LEU A 24 1.78 2.31 -16.73
N GLY A 25 1.00 1.55 -15.97
CA GLY A 25 -0.21 0.88 -16.46
C GLY A 25 -1.21 1.86 -17.06
N ALA A 26 -1.48 2.97 -16.37
CA ALA A 26 -2.35 4.04 -16.86
C ALA A 26 -1.86 4.66 -18.18
N ALA A 27 -0.54 4.82 -18.33
CA ALA A 27 0.06 5.37 -19.54
C ALA A 27 0.04 4.39 -20.73
N LEU A 28 0.07 3.09 -20.46
CA LEU A 28 0.03 2.03 -21.47
C LEU A 28 -1.39 1.58 -21.83
N ALA A 29 -2.39 1.88 -21.00
CA ALA A 29 -3.80 1.65 -21.28
C ALA A 29 -4.31 2.61 -22.37
N THR A 30 -3.94 2.32 -23.62
CA THR A 30 -4.39 3.02 -24.83
C THR A 30 -5.67 2.37 -25.33
N GLY A 31 -6.80 2.59 -24.67
CA GLY A 31 -8.07 2.06 -25.18
C GLY A 31 -9.26 2.25 -24.25
N ASP A 32 -9.07 2.08 -22.94
CA ASP A 32 -10.16 2.17 -21.97
C ASP A 32 -9.96 3.35 -21.01
N PRO A 33 -10.71 4.46 -21.17
CA PRO A 33 -10.58 5.63 -20.31
C PRO A 33 -10.97 5.35 -18.84
N ALA A 34 -11.77 4.32 -18.57
CA ALA A 34 -12.15 3.95 -17.21
C ALA A 34 -11.00 3.25 -16.45
N GLU A 35 -10.28 2.36 -17.12
CA GLU A 35 -9.09 1.71 -16.57
C GLU A 35 -7.92 2.68 -16.38
N SER A 36 -7.69 3.56 -17.37
CA SER A 36 -6.64 4.58 -17.25
C SER A 36 -6.94 5.58 -16.14
N GLY A 37 -8.21 5.96 -15.94
CA GLY A 37 -8.60 6.89 -14.89
C GLY A 37 -8.44 6.33 -13.47
N THR A 38 -8.83 5.08 -13.25
CA THR A 38 -8.71 4.41 -11.94
C THR A 38 -7.26 4.15 -11.56
N SER A 39 -6.44 3.67 -12.49
CA SER A 39 -5.00 3.45 -12.28
C SER A 39 -4.23 4.75 -12.01
N LEU A 40 -4.55 5.86 -12.69
CA LEU A 40 -4.00 7.19 -12.40
C LEU A 40 -4.36 7.69 -10.98
N LEU A 41 -5.62 7.53 -10.58
CA LEU A 41 -6.09 7.91 -9.24
C LEU A 41 -5.37 7.09 -8.16
N LEU A 42 -5.32 5.77 -8.31
CA LEU A 42 -4.64 4.90 -7.35
C LEU A 42 -3.14 5.20 -7.26
N GLY A 43 -2.48 5.37 -8.41
CA GLY A 43 -1.06 5.71 -8.48
C GLY A 43 -0.74 7.05 -7.81
N SER A 44 -1.54 8.10 -8.07
CA SER A 44 -1.35 9.41 -7.46
C SER A 44 -1.60 9.43 -5.95
N VAL A 45 -2.62 8.70 -5.47
CA VAL A 45 -2.90 8.53 -4.04
C VAL A 45 -1.78 7.77 -3.33
N LEU A 46 -1.28 6.68 -3.93
CA LEU A 46 -0.13 5.92 -3.41
C LEU A 46 1.14 6.77 -3.36
N LEU A 47 1.39 7.59 -4.38
CA LEU A 47 2.54 8.51 -4.41
C LEU A 47 2.42 9.56 -3.29
N ALA A 48 1.24 10.16 -3.11
CA ALA A 48 0.97 11.10 -2.03
C ALA A 48 1.13 10.44 -0.65
N ALA A 49 0.68 9.19 -0.49
CA ALA A 49 0.87 8.40 0.72
C ALA A 49 2.36 8.12 0.98
N ALA A 50 3.12 7.72 -0.05
CA ALA A 50 4.57 7.49 0.06
C ALA A 50 5.32 8.77 0.48
N VAL A 51 4.99 9.92 -0.13
CA VAL A 51 5.54 11.23 0.26
C VAL A 51 5.14 11.60 1.69
N GLY A 52 3.89 11.33 2.09
CA GLY A 52 3.40 11.57 3.44
C GLY A 52 4.11 10.70 4.50
N MET A 53 4.41 9.44 4.15
CA MET A 53 5.21 8.55 4.97
C MET A 53 6.68 9.02 5.05
N ALA A 54 7.26 9.46 3.94
CA ALA A 54 8.63 9.95 3.88
C ALA A 54 8.85 11.25 4.68
N ARG A 55 7.91 12.20 4.60
CA ARG A 55 8.06 13.54 5.21
C ARG A 55 7.82 13.60 6.71
N GLY A 56 7.06 12.68 7.27
CA GLY A 56 6.71 12.76 8.70
C GLY A 56 6.08 11.52 9.29
N ASN A 57 6.08 10.41 8.54
CA ASN A 57 5.57 9.13 8.99
C ASN A 57 4.17 9.17 9.60
N ARG A 58 3.29 9.96 8.95
CA ARG A 58 1.95 10.25 9.45
C ARG A 58 1.10 8.99 9.47
N PHE A 59 0.34 8.78 10.55
CA PHE A 59 -0.60 7.66 10.66
C PHE A 59 -1.57 7.60 9.49
N GLY A 60 -2.14 8.75 9.11
CA GLY A 60 -3.05 8.85 7.96
C GLY A 60 -2.42 8.34 6.65
N ALA A 61 -1.15 8.66 6.39
CA ALA A 61 -0.46 8.21 5.18
C ALA A 61 -0.20 6.69 5.17
N ARG A 62 0.05 6.10 6.34
CA ARG A 62 0.17 4.64 6.48
C ARG A 62 -1.15 3.94 6.26
N LEU A 63 -2.22 4.49 6.86
CA LEU A 63 -3.57 3.94 6.73
C LEU A 63 -4.02 3.98 5.27
N THR A 64 -3.81 5.09 4.56
CA THR A 64 -4.18 5.21 3.14
C THR A 64 -3.43 4.18 2.28
N ALA A 65 -2.13 4.01 2.49
CA ALA A 65 -1.37 3.00 1.74
C ALA A 65 -1.85 1.56 2.04
N VAL A 66 -2.15 1.25 3.30
CA VAL A 66 -2.69 -0.07 3.66
C VAL A 66 -4.05 -0.31 3.03
N VAL A 67 -4.96 0.67 3.08
CA VAL A 67 -6.29 0.58 2.44
C VAL A 67 -6.15 0.36 0.94
N VAL A 68 -5.30 1.13 0.26
CA VAL A 68 -5.08 0.96 -1.18
C VAL A 68 -4.48 -0.41 -1.50
N CYS A 69 -3.48 -0.87 -0.75
CA CYS A 69 -2.90 -2.21 -0.94
C CYS A 69 -3.94 -3.33 -0.73
N VAL A 70 -4.83 -3.18 0.26
CA VAL A 70 -5.92 -4.15 0.49
C VAL A 70 -6.91 -4.13 -0.67
N LEU A 71 -7.26 -2.96 -1.19
CA LEU A 71 -8.11 -2.85 -2.37
C LEU A 71 -7.47 -3.50 -3.59
N ASP A 72 -6.16 -3.31 -3.83
CA ASP A 72 -5.43 -4.00 -4.90
C ASP A 72 -5.48 -5.53 -4.75
N LEU A 73 -5.27 -6.05 -3.53
CA LEU A 73 -5.36 -7.48 -3.27
C LEU A 73 -6.77 -8.03 -3.52
N VAL A 74 -7.81 -7.30 -3.12
CA VAL A 74 -9.21 -7.68 -3.39
C VAL A 74 -9.51 -7.61 -4.88
N ALA A 75 -9.04 -6.59 -5.58
CA ALA A 75 -9.21 -6.45 -7.03
C ALA A 75 -8.58 -7.63 -7.76
N VAL A 76 -7.32 -7.96 -7.47
CA VAL A 76 -6.63 -9.13 -8.05
C VAL A 76 -7.39 -10.42 -7.73
N ALA A 77 -7.85 -10.60 -6.49
CA ALA A 77 -8.62 -11.78 -6.12
C ALA A 77 -9.93 -11.88 -6.92
N LEU A 78 -10.64 -10.77 -7.15
CA LEU A 78 -11.87 -10.74 -7.95
C LEU A 78 -11.60 -11.05 -9.42
N VAL A 79 -10.57 -10.44 -10.02
CA VAL A 79 -10.19 -10.68 -11.42
C VAL A 79 -9.85 -12.16 -11.65
N VAL A 80 -9.13 -12.78 -10.71
CA VAL A 80 -8.68 -14.18 -10.85
C VAL A 80 -9.81 -15.18 -10.56
N THR A 81 -10.71 -14.89 -9.62
CA THR A 81 -11.76 -15.84 -9.19
C THR A 81 -13.06 -15.71 -9.96
N VAL A 82 -13.50 -14.48 -10.21
CA VAL A 82 -14.77 -14.16 -10.86
C VAL A 82 -14.54 -13.79 -12.33
N GLY A 83 -13.43 -13.12 -12.64
CA GLY A 83 -13.22 -12.50 -13.95
C GLY A 83 -13.90 -11.13 -14.04
N PRO A 84 -13.45 -10.25 -14.95
CA PRO A 84 -14.12 -8.98 -15.21
C PRO A 84 -15.55 -9.21 -15.73
N PRO A 85 -16.50 -8.32 -15.43
CA PRO A 85 -17.85 -8.43 -15.96
C PRO A 85 -17.84 -8.31 -17.50
N GLY A 86 -18.18 -9.40 -18.19
CA GLY A 86 -18.21 -9.45 -19.67
C GLY A 86 -17.02 -10.15 -20.31
N GLU A 87 -16.00 -10.54 -19.53
CA GLU A 87 -14.82 -11.24 -20.02
C GLU A 87 -14.61 -12.59 -19.29
N GLY A 88 -13.84 -13.48 -19.91
CA GLY A 88 -13.46 -14.74 -19.29
C GLY A 88 -12.52 -14.53 -18.10
N ARG A 89 -12.39 -15.53 -17.24
CA ARG A 89 -11.38 -15.51 -16.16
C ARG A 89 -10.00 -15.27 -16.76
N GLU A 90 -9.30 -14.28 -16.24
CA GLU A 90 -7.93 -14.01 -16.63
C GLU A 90 -6.99 -15.00 -15.91
N PRO A 91 -6.06 -15.66 -16.62
CA PRO A 91 -5.08 -16.53 -15.98
C PRO A 91 -4.19 -15.70 -15.03
N PHE A 92 -3.84 -16.28 -13.87
CA PHE A 92 -2.97 -15.62 -12.91
C PHE A 92 -1.56 -15.44 -13.51
N ASP A 93 -1.28 -14.24 -13.99
CA ASP A 93 -0.02 -13.90 -14.64
C ASP A 93 1.02 -13.33 -13.66
N LEU A 94 2.27 -13.21 -14.12
CA LEU A 94 3.42 -12.74 -13.34
C LEU A 94 3.22 -11.29 -12.84
N SER A 95 2.48 -10.47 -13.58
CA SER A 95 2.05 -9.12 -13.18
C SER A 95 1.19 -9.14 -11.91
N HIS A 96 0.19 -10.02 -11.85
CA HIS A 96 -0.68 -10.22 -10.69
C HIS A 96 0.12 -10.72 -9.48
N ALA A 97 1.06 -11.64 -9.70
CA ALA A 97 1.98 -12.11 -8.66
C ALA A 97 2.86 -10.98 -8.10
N ALA A 98 3.40 -10.12 -8.98
CA ALA A 98 4.24 -9.00 -8.57
C ALA A 98 3.45 -7.97 -7.74
N ILE A 99 2.25 -7.59 -8.19
CA ILE A 99 1.39 -6.63 -7.48
C ILE A 99 0.98 -7.18 -6.11
N THR A 100 0.56 -8.45 -6.04
CA THR A 100 0.15 -9.08 -4.78
C THR A 100 1.30 -9.18 -3.77
N ILE A 101 2.50 -9.58 -4.22
CA ILE A 101 3.69 -9.63 -3.35
C ILE A 101 4.07 -8.22 -2.89
N LEU A 102 4.03 -7.21 -3.78
CA LEU A 102 4.38 -5.84 -3.43
C LEU A 102 3.38 -5.23 -2.44
N ALA A 103 2.08 -5.42 -2.65
CA ALA A 103 1.03 -4.98 -1.73
C ALA A 103 1.14 -5.69 -0.37
N ALA A 104 1.34 -7.01 -0.36
CA ALA A 104 1.50 -7.79 0.88
C ALA A 104 2.75 -7.36 1.68
N THR A 105 3.87 -7.10 0.99
CA THR A 105 5.10 -6.63 1.63
C THR A 105 4.95 -5.23 2.23
N ILE A 106 4.25 -4.31 1.57
CA ILE A 106 3.92 -2.98 2.14
C ILE A 106 3.12 -3.14 3.42
N VAL A 107 2.06 -3.93 3.41
CA VAL A 107 1.22 -4.17 4.60
C VAL A 107 2.05 -4.79 5.73
N ALA A 108 2.86 -5.81 5.42
CA ALA A 108 3.72 -6.45 6.41
C ALA A 108 4.73 -5.46 7.03
N LEU A 109 5.37 -4.63 6.22
CA LEU A 109 6.33 -3.62 6.69
C LEU A 109 5.67 -2.55 7.56
N VAL A 110 4.46 -2.08 7.21
CA VAL A 110 3.71 -1.12 8.04
C VAL A 110 3.31 -1.74 9.38
N VAL A 111 2.85 -3.00 9.38
CA VAL A 111 2.49 -3.72 10.61
C VAL A 111 3.71 -3.97 11.50
N VAL A 112 4.84 -4.39 10.90
CA VAL A 112 6.10 -4.60 11.62
C VAL A 112 6.60 -3.29 12.24
N ASP A 113 6.57 -2.18 11.49
CA ASP A 113 6.95 -0.87 12.05
C ASP A 113 6.00 -0.43 13.19
N GLY A 114 4.70 -0.69 13.06
CA GLY A 114 3.74 -0.47 14.14
C GLY A 114 4.06 -1.28 15.40
N ARG A 115 4.37 -2.57 15.25
CA ARG A 115 4.75 -3.45 16.36
C ARG A 115 6.08 -3.05 16.99
N LEU A 116 7.08 -2.68 16.19
CA LEU A 116 8.38 -2.21 16.69
C LEU A 116 8.20 -0.93 17.52
N ARG A 117 7.41 0.03 17.03
CA ARG A 117 7.11 1.27 17.76
C ARG A 117 6.31 1.02 19.04
N ALA A 118 5.37 0.08 19.02
CA ALA A 118 4.61 -0.31 20.20
C ALA A 118 5.52 -0.95 21.27
N ARG A 119 6.48 -1.79 20.87
CA ARG A 119 7.46 -2.41 21.77
C ARG A 119 8.48 -1.43 22.32
N SER A 120 8.84 -0.40 21.56
CA SER A 120 9.78 0.64 22.01
C SER A 120 9.11 1.75 22.84
N ARG A 121 7.78 1.78 22.94
CA ARG A 121 7.11 2.60 23.94
C ARG A 121 7.24 1.89 25.27
N GLU A 122 8.25 2.29 26.02
CA GLU A 122 8.32 2.00 27.44
C GLU A 122 7.01 2.47 28.09
N PRO A 123 6.30 1.62 28.86
CA PRO A 123 5.09 2.06 29.53
C PRO A 123 5.47 3.23 30.44
N ASP A 124 4.78 4.36 30.25
CA ASP A 124 4.92 5.51 31.14
C ASP A 124 4.74 5.00 32.58
N PRO A 125 5.63 5.34 33.52
CA PRO A 125 5.43 4.96 34.91
C PRO A 125 4.03 5.41 35.30
N ALA A 126 3.20 4.45 35.72
CA ALA A 126 1.81 4.70 36.07
C ALA A 126 1.76 5.93 36.98
N PRO A 127 0.98 6.97 36.64
CA PRO A 127 0.93 8.16 37.46
C PRO A 127 0.46 7.76 38.87
N PRO A 128 0.96 8.39 39.94
CA PRO A 128 0.75 7.97 41.33
C PRO A 128 -0.72 7.97 41.80
N TYR A 129 -1.65 8.40 40.93
CA TYR A 129 -3.09 8.42 41.16
C TYR A 129 -3.87 7.39 40.32
N ALA A 130 -3.20 6.58 39.49
CA ALA A 130 -3.84 5.46 38.79
C ALA A 130 -3.82 4.23 39.71
N LEU A 131 -4.90 4.07 40.50
CA LEU A 131 -5.24 2.84 41.23
C LEU A 131 -6.06 1.90 40.34
#